data_AF-A0A3D2JVR5-F1
#
_entry.id   AF-A0A3D2JVR5-F1
#
_cell.length_a   1.000
_cell.length_b   1.000
_cell.length_c   1.000
_cell.angle_alpha   90.00
_cell.angle_beta   90.00
_cell.angle_gamma   90.00
#
_symmetry.space_group_name_H-M   'P 1'
#
loop_
_entity.id
_entity.type
_entity.pdbx_description
1 polymer ?
#
loop_
_entity_poly.entity_id
_entity_poly.type
_entity_poly.pdbx_seq_one_letter_code
_entity_poly.pdbx_strand_id
1 'polypeptide(L)'
;MKFVLPILLLIVTSLAASAQPGLLPPATEATARQLMEEALASDLAWDIVESLTTEVGPRLAGSEAEARARDWGSELGEQLNFDRVMIEEFELPYWERGDMSITMTAPYRQALYGTALGGSGASPQSEELEAEIAYFRTVDELMAVEDSALIGRIAFVDGDAIVPSQTGAGYGSANQRRRIGWQHAQRAGAEALVVRSVGSDSHRFPHTGMMTPDGTEWADMPVIAVSNPDADHLRRLYAAGNSIRLDLHSSAGWRGESRTGNVVLDLIGR
;
A
#
# COMPACT_ATOMS: atom_id res chain seq x y z
N MET A 1 42.81 -74.01 -7.60
CA MET A 1 43.08 -73.34 -8.89
C MET A 1 42.19 -72.11 -8.98
N LYS A 2 42.79 -70.98 -9.36
CA LYS A 2 42.25 -69.62 -9.24
C LYS A 2 41.08 -69.39 -10.20
N PHE A 3 39.91 -68.99 -9.71
CA PHE A 3 38.86 -68.39 -10.53
C PHE A 3 39.14 -66.88 -10.62
N VAL A 4 39.51 -66.44 -11.82
CA VAL A 4 39.71 -65.03 -12.15
C VAL A 4 38.34 -64.45 -12.49
N LEU A 5 37.86 -63.51 -11.67
CA LEU A 5 36.65 -62.74 -11.91
C LEU A 5 37.00 -61.60 -12.86
N PRO A 6 36.35 -61.43 -14.03
CA PRO A 6 36.56 -60.25 -14.85
C PRO A 6 35.80 -59.08 -14.21
N ILE A 7 36.53 -58.07 -13.74
CA ILE A 7 35.98 -56.78 -13.33
C ILE A 7 35.52 -56.08 -14.62
N LEU A 8 34.22 -56.07 -14.87
CA LEU A 8 33.61 -55.25 -15.91
C LEU A 8 33.61 -53.79 -15.39
N LEU A 9 34.57 -52.99 -15.85
CA LEU A 9 34.64 -51.57 -15.56
C LEU A 9 33.50 -50.87 -16.31
N LEU A 10 32.39 -50.61 -15.62
CA LEU A 10 31.29 -49.82 -16.15
C LEU A 10 31.74 -48.35 -16.21
N ILE A 11 32.19 -47.90 -17.39
CA ILE A 11 32.42 -46.48 -17.66
C ILE A 11 31.04 -45.84 -17.72
N VAL A 12 30.61 -45.23 -16.61
CA VAL A 12 29.47 -44.31 -16.62
C VAL A 12 29.95 -43.07 -17.34
N THR A 13 29.73 -43.01 -18.66
CA THR A 13 29.75 -41.75 -19.39
C THR A 13 28.62 -40.90 -18.83
N SER A 14 28.96 -40.00 -17.92
CA SER A 14 28.12 -38.86 -17.59
C SER A 14 27.88 -38.10 -18.90
N LEU A 15 26.71 -38.32 -19.51
CA LEU A 15 26.17 -37.37 -20.45
C LEU A 15 26.06 -36.06 -19.67
N ALA A 16 27.00 -35.15 -19.91
CA ALA A 16 26.78 -33.75 -19.63
C ALA A 16 25.46 -33.42 -20.32
N ALA A 17 24.42 -33.15 -19.54
CA ALA A 17 23.21 -32.53 -20.03
C ALA A 17 23.66 -31.20 -20.65
N SER A 18 23.85 -31.21 -21.96
CA SER A 18 24.05 -29.99 -22.74
C SER A 18 22.86 -29.10 -22.41
N ALA A 19 23.11 -27.93 -21.82
CA ALA A 19 22.12 -26.87 -21.76
C ALA A 19 21.54 -26.73 -23.17
N GLN A 20 20.24 -26.97 -23.33
CA GLN A 20 19.61 -26.86 -24.64
C GLN A 20 19.81 -25.42 -25.15
N PRO A 21 20.45 -25.23 -26.32
CA PRO A 21 20.50 -23.90 -26.91
C PRO A 21 19.08 -23.53 -27.37
N GLY A 22 18.63 -22.36 -26.91
CA GLY A 22 17.39 -21.71 -27.37
C GLY A 22 16.13 -22.14 -26.61
N LEU A 23 15.80 -21.41 -25.54
CA LEU A 23 14.49 -21.49 -24.88
C LEU A 23 13.33 -21.03 -25.81
N LEU A 24 13.64 -20.37 -26.93
CA LEU A 24 12.67 -19.79 -27.86
C LEU A 24 13.08 -20.09 -29.33
N PRO A 25 12.12 -20.25 -30.25
CA PRO A 25 12.40 -20.30 -31.69
C PRO A 25 13.17 -19.05 -32.16
N PRO A 26 14.13 -19.15 -33.10
CA PRO A 26 14.92 -17.99 -33.55
C PRO A 26 14.08 -16.81 -34.06
N ALA A 27 12.95 -17.10 -34.72
CA ALA A 27 12.03 -16.07 -35.17
C ALA A 27 11.37 -15.32 -34.00
N THR A 28 10.96 -16.04 -32.94
CA THR A 28 10.43 -15.45 -31.71
C THR A 28 11.47 -14.59 -31.00
N GLU A 29 12.71 -15.06 -30.94
CA GLU A 29 13.81 -14.27 -30.36
C GLU A 29 14.05 -12.98 -31.17
N ALA A 30 14.06 -13.06 -32.50
CA ALA A 30 14.23 -11.89 -33.37
C ALA A 30 13.09 -10.88 -33.18
N THR A 31 11.83 -11.34 -33.15
CA THR A 31 10.67 -10.48 -32.88
C THR A 31 10.75 -9.84 -31.49
N ALA A 32 11.12 -10.60 -30.45
CA ALA A 32 11.25 -10.05 -29.11
C ALA A 32 12.34 -8.96 -29.04
N ARG A 33 13.48 -9.17 -29.70
CA ARG A 33 14.55 -8.16 -29.81
C ARG A 33 14.06 -6.89 -30.52
N GLN A 34 13.34 -7.05 -31.62
CA GLN A 34 12.77 -5.92 -32.35
C GLN A 34 11.79 -5.12 -31.48
N LEU A 35 10.88 -5.79 -30.76
CA LEU A 35 9.94 -5.11 -29.86
C LEU A 35 10.65 -4.35 -28.73
N MET A 36 11.73 -4.92 -28.18
CA MET A 36 12.55 -4.22 -27.18
C MET A 36 13.21 -2.97 -27.75
N GLU A 37 13.80 -3.06 -28.95
CA GLU A 37 14.43 -1.92 -29.62
C GLU A 37 13.42 -0.82 -29.95
N GLU A 38 12.23 -1.20 -30.41
CA GLU A 38 11.13 -0.26 -30.70
C GLU A 38 10.62 0.42 -29.42
N ALA A 39 10.42 -0.33 -28.33
CA ALA A 39 10.01 0.23 -27.06
C ALA A 39 11.05 1.20 -26.46
N LEU A 40 12.34 0.93 -26.64
CA LEU A 40 13.41 1.83 -26.17
C LEU A 40 13.56 3.10 -27.03
N ALA A 41 13.06 3.08 -28.27
CA ALA A 41 13.11 4.20 -29.19
C ALA A 41 11.81 5.02 -29.23
N SER A 42 10.79 4.65 -28.45
CA SER A 42 9.46 5.26 -28.44
C SER A 42 9.15 5.94 -27.10
N ASP A 43 8.56 7.14 -27.18
CA ASP A 43 8.09 7.88 -25.99
C ASP A 43 6.68 7.47 -25.56
N LEU A 44 6.02 6.54 -26.27
CA LEU A 44 4.60 6.21 -26.05
C LEU A 44 4.28 5.85 -24.59
N ALA A 45 5.15 5.10 -23.91
CA ALA A 45 4.93 4.74 -22.51
C ALA A 45 4.95 5.96 -21.58
N TRP A 46 5.82 6.94 -21.89
CA TRP A 46 5.87 8.22 -21.20
C TRP A 46 4.62 9.03 -21.49
N ASP A 47 4.22 9.16 -22.76
CA ASP A 47 3.04 9.90 -23.18
C ASP A 47 1.76 9.38 -22.51
N ILE A 48 1.63 8.04 -22.38
CA ILE A 48 0.50 7.39 -21.70
C ILE A 48 0.44 7.79 -20.23
N VAL A 49 1.54 7.72 -19.49
CA VAL A 49 1.53 8.05 -18.06
C VAL A 49 1.42 9.56 -17.84
N GLU A 50 2.01 10.38 -18.70
CA GLU A 50 1.87 11.84 -18.69
C GLU A 50 0.41 12.24 -18.90
N SER A 51 -0.24 11.72 -19.95
CA SER A 51 -1.66 11.94 -20.23
C SER A 51 -2.53 11.51 -19.04
N LEU A 52 -2.39 10.27 -18.56
CA LEU A 52 -3.19 9.76 -17.45
C LEU A 52 -3.04 10.60 -16.17
N THR A 53 -1.82 11.01 -15.83
CA THR A 53 -1.58 11.78 -14.61
C THR A 53 -1.98 13.25 -14.75
N THR A 54 -1.91 13.82 -15.95
CA THR A 54 -2.24 15.23 -16.22
C THR A 54 -3.74 15.43 -16.42
N GLU A 55 -4.39 14.55 -17.19
CA GLU A 55 -5.78 14.71 -17.62
C GLU A 55 -6.77 14.12 -16.61
N VAL A 56 -6.37 13.05 -15.90
CA VAL A 56 -7.24 12.38 -14.92
C VAL A 56 -6.85 12.69 -13.48
N GLY A 57 -5.56 12.57 -13.16
CA GLY A 57 -5.04 12.78 -11.80
C GLY A 57 -5.30 11.62 -10.82
N PRO A 58 -5.46 11.89 -9.51
CA PRO A 58 -5.72 10.86 -8.50
C PRO A 58 -7.12 10.24 -8.70
N ARG A 59 -7.17 8.91 -8.74
CA ARG A 59 -8.32 8.14 -9.24
C ARG A 59 -8.63 6.97 -8.32
N LEU A 60 -9.11 7.30 -7.11
CA LEU A 60 -9.50 6.31 -6.11
C LEU A 60 -10.67 5.46 -6.63
N ALA A 61 -10.65 4.15 -6.40
CA ALA A 61 -11.71 3.24 -6.84
C ALA A 61 -13.10 3.72 -6.37
N GLY A 62 -14.07 3.76 -7.28
CA GLY A 62 -15.43 4.22 -7.02
C GLY A 62 -15.62 5.74 -7.02
N SER A 63 -14.56 6.53 -7.20
CA SER A 63 -14.65 8.00 -7.33
C SER A 63 -15.00 8.44 -8.76
N GLU A 64 -15.48 9.67 -8.92
CA GLU A 64 -15.70 10.28 -10.24
C GLU A 64 -14.41 10.32 -11.09
N ALA A 65 -13.25 10.50 -10.45
CA ALA A 65 -11.97 10.49 -11.15
C ALA A 65 -11.59 9.10 -11.65
N GLU A 66 -11.97 8.03 -10.95
CA GLU A 66 -11.79 6.67 -11.45
C GLU A 66 -12.76 6.37 -12.61
N ALA A 67 -14.00 6.85 -12.58
CA ALA A 67 -14.89 6.76 -13.74
C ALA A 67 -14.27 7.42 -14.98
N ARG A 68 -13.75 8.66 -14.86
CA ARG A 68 -13.00 9.32 -15.95
C ARG A 68 -11.78 8.52 -16.39
N ALA A 69 -11.08 7.86 -15.47
CA ALA A 69 -9.94 7.01 -15.80
C ALA A 69 -10.34 5.80 -16.65
N ARG A 70 -11.53 5.23 -16.41
CA ARG A 70 -12.04 4.11 -17.22
C ARG A 70 -12.36 4.56 -18.63
N ASP A 71 -13.05 5.69 -18.76
CA ASP A 71 -13.41 6.26 -20.06
C ASP A 71 -12.13 6.60 -20.85
N TRP A 72 -11.17 7.29 -20.21
CA TRP A 72 -9.84 7.56 -20.77
C TRP A 72 -9.12 6.28 -21.23
N GLY A 73 -9.18 5.20 -20.43
CA GLY A 73 -8.50 3.94 -20.77
C GLY A 73 -9.13 3.24 -21.97
N SER A 74 -10.46 3.31 -22.10
CA SER A 74 -11.19 2.82 -23.26
C SER A 74 -10.81 3.61 -24.51
N GLU A 75 -10.82 4.94 -24.43
CA GLU A 75 -10.43 5.82 -25.54
C GLU A 75 -8.98 5.58 -25.98
N LEU A 76 -8.05 5.41 -25.03
CA LEU A 76 -6.67 5.05 -25.33
C LEU A 76 -6.59 3.73 -26.11
N GLY A 77 -7.35 2.72 -25.69
CA GLY A 77 -7.42 1.43 -26.38
C GLY A 77 -7.86 1.54 -27.84
N GLU A 78 -8.89 2.37 -28.09
CA GLU A 78 -9.38 2.62 -29.45
C GLU A 78 -8.34 3.35 -30.30
N GLN A 79 -7.69 4.37 -29.74
CA GLN A 79 -6.64 5.14 -30.42
C GLN A 79 -5.42 4.27 -30.79
N LEU A 80 -5.07 3.32 -29.92
CA LEU A 80 -3.98 2.37 -30.14
C LEU A 80 -4.37 1.20 -31.06
N ASN A 81 -5.61 1.18 -31.57
CA ASN A 81 -6.14 0.16 -32.49
C ASN A 81 -6.08 -1.27 -31.91
N PHE A 82 -6.39 -1.44 -30.63
CA PHE A 82 -6.66 -2.78 -30.08
C PHE A 82 -7.86 -3.42 -30.80
N ASP A 83 -7.84 -4.75 -30.97
CA ASP A 83 -8.89 -5.47 -31.70
C ASP A 83 -10.24 -5.43 -30.97
N ARG A 84 -10.19 -5.41 -29.64
CA ARG A 84 -11.36 -5.27 -28.78
C ARG A 84 -11.03 -4.40 -27.57
N VAL A 85 -11.92 -3.45 -27.31
CA VAL A 85 -11.89 -2.57 -26.14
C VAL A 85 -13.22 -2.73 -25.41
N MET A 86 -13.19 -2.99 -24.11
CA MET A 86 -14.40 -3.13 -23.31
C MET A 86 -14.19 -2.71 -21.86
N ILE A 87 -15.28 -2.29 -21.22
CA ILE A 87 -15.35 -2.03 -19.79
C ILE A 87 -16.20 -3.13 -19.14
N GLU A 88 -15.61 -3.87 -18.21
CA GLU A 88 -16.31 -4.86 -17.39
C GLU A 88 -16.73 -4.21 -16.08
N GLU A 89 -17.98 -3.74 -16.00
CA GLU A 89 -18.51 -3.03 -14.84
C GLU A 89 -18.82 -3.97 -13.65
N PHE A 90 -18.57 -3.49 -12.44
CA PHE A 90 -18.97 -4.14 -11.19
C PHE A 90 -19.14 -3.12 -10.06
N GLU A 91 -19.82 -3.50 -8.98
CA GLU A 91 -20.03 -2.64 -7.80
C GLU A 91 -19.00 -2.94 -6.72
N LEU A 92 -18.59 -1.89 -6.00
CA LEU A 92 -17.76 -2.01 -4.80
C LEU A 92 -18.19 -1.02 -3.71
N PRO A 93 -17.91 -1.30 -2.43
CA PRO A 93 -18.05 -0.31 -1.37
C PRO A 93 -17.13 0.89 -1.64
N TYR A 94 -17.68 2.09 -1.67
CA TYR A 94 -16.92 3.32 -1.88
C TYR A 94 -16.52 3.93 -0.54
N TRP A 95 -15.22 4.14 -0.36
CA TRP A 95 -14.66 4.87 0.78
C TRP A 95 -14.05 6.17 0.28
N GLU A 96 -14.29 7.25 1.01
CA GLU A 96 -13.63 8.52 0.77
C GLU A 96 -12.86 8.98 2.00
N ARG A 97 -11.75 9.69 1.74
CA ARG A 97 -10.86 10.18 2.78
C ARG A 97 -11.46 11.33 3.58
N GLY A 98 -12.25 12.17 2.93
CA GLY A 98 -12.78 13.39 3.52
C GLY A 98 -11.68 14.37 3.97
N ASP A 99 -12.10 15.29 4.82
CA ASP A 99 -11.26 16.27 5.49
C ASP A 99 -10.67 15.70 6.77
N MET A 100 -9.50 16.20 7.15
CA MET A 100 -8.91 15.85 8.42
C MET A 100 -7.95 16.91 8.96
N SER A 101 -7.74 16.88 10.26
CA SER A 101 -6.73 17.66 10.96
C SER A 101 -6.10 16.84 12.08
N ILE A 102 -4.85 17.14 12.42
CA ILE A 102 -4.16 16.56 13.56
C ILE A 102 -3.22 17.60 14.15
N THR A 103 -3.36 17.85 15.45
CA THR A 103 -2.57 18.83 16.21
C THR A 103 -2.06 18.18 17.47
N MET A 104 -0.76 18.26 17.71
CA MET A 104 -0.21 18.00 19.03
C MET A 104 -0.57 19.19 19.93
N THR A 105 -1.27 18.95 21.03
CA THR A 105 -1.73 19.99 21.97
C THR A 105 -0.84 20.11 23.20
N ALA A 106 -0.15 19.02 23.57
CA ALA A 106 0.85 18.98 24.64
C ALA A 106 2.05 18.11 24.22
N PRO A 107 3.29 18.42 24.68
CA PRO A 107 3.65 19.52 25.60
C PRO A 107 3.70 20.90 24.92
N TYR A 108 3.69 20.93 23.59
CA TYR A 108 3.66 22.16 22.78
C TYR A 108 2.54 22.07 21.77
N ARG A 109 1.88 23.20 21.48
CA ARG A 109 0.86 23.24 20.44
C ARG A 109 1.52 23.32 19.06
N GLN A 110 1.43 22.24 18.26
CA GLN A 110 1.97 22.19 16.90
C GLN A 110 1.09 21.37 15.97
N ALA A 111 0.80 21.89 14.77
CA ALA A 111 0.10 21.13 13.74
C ALA A 111 1.01 20.04 13.17
N LEU A 112 0.48 18.83 13.01
CA LEU A 112 1.15 17.70 12.38
C LEU A 112 0.59 17.46 10.97
N TYR A 113 1.34 16.77 10.12
CA TYR A 113 0.89 16.38 8.79
C TYR A 113 0.42 14.93 8.85
N GLY A 114 -0.89 14.74 8.75
CA GLY A 114 -1.56 13.45 8.80
C GLY A 114 -2.37 13.13 7.54
N THR A 115 -2.60 11.84 7.29
CA THR A 115 -3.57 11.35 6.31
C THR A 115 -4.33 10.15 6.86
N ALA A 116 -5.65 10.06 6.64
CA ALA A 116 -6.43 8.89 7.03
C ALA A 116 -5.99 7.64 6.26
N LEU A 117 -6.08 6.47 6.88
CA LEU A 117 -5.85 5.20 6.19
C LEU A 117 -7.11 4.78 5.43
N GLY A 118 -6.93 4.06 4.32
CA GLY A 118 -8.06 3.56 3.53
C GLY A 118 -8.88 2.57 4.35
N GLY A 119 -10.18 2.83 4.47
CA GLY A 119 -11.08 2.08 5.35
C GLY A 119 -11.17 2.61 6.79
N SER A 120 -10.56 3.76 7.10
CA SER A 120 -10.68 4.43 8.40
C SER A 120 -12.12 4.88 8.63
N GLY A 121 -12.56 4.82 9.89
CA GLY A 121 -13.75 5.49 10.38
C GLY A 121 -13.57 7.01 10.50
N ALA A 122 -14.68 7.69 10.76
CA ALA A 122 -14.74 9.11 11.06
C ALA A 122 -14.50 9.36 12.55
N SER A 123 -14.14 10.59 12.92
CA SER A 123 -14.22 11.03 14.31
C SER A 123 -15.68 11.07 14.76
N PRO A 124 -15.98 10.84 16.05
CA PRO A 124 -17.30 11.05 16.61
C PRO A 124 -17.80 12.47 16.30
N GLN A 125 -19.01 12.61 15.75
CA GLN A 125 -19.55 13.91 15.32
C GLN A 125 -19.83 14.88 16.48
N SER A 126 -19.93 14.37 17.71
CA SER A 126 -20.38 15.12 18.89
C SER A 126 -19.24 15.60 19.80
N GLU A 127 -17.99 15.19 19.59
CA GLU A 127 -16.88 15.45 20.53
C GLU A 127 -15.55 15.78 19.82
N GLU A 128 -14.79 16.71 20.40
CA GLU A 128 -13.39 16.92 20.06
C GLU A 128 -12.59 15.69 20.50
N LEU A 129 -11.95 14.99 19.57
CA LEU A 129 -11.13 13.82 19.89
C LEU A 129 -9.74 14.29 20.31
N GLU A 130 -9.64 14.73 21.57
CA GLU A 130 -8.37 15.11 22.20
C GLU A 130 -8.00 14.17 23.35
N ALA A 131 -6.91 13.41 23.19
CA ALA A 131 -6.45 12.46 24.20
C ALA A 131 -4.92 12.36 24.26
N GLU A 132 -4.43 11.83 25.38
CA GLU A 132 -3.01 11.53 25.56
C GLU A 132 -2.65 10.25 24.79
N ILE A 133 -1.46 10.23 24.18
CA ILE A 133 -1.02 9.06 23.41
C ILE A 133 -0.56 7.94 24.34
N ALA A 134 -0.88 6.70 23.97
CA ALA A 134 -0.17 5.51 24.38
C ALA A 134 0.87 5.17 23.30
N TYR A 135 2.15 5.29 23.64
CA TYR A 135 3.26 5.08 22.69
C TYR A 135 3.61 3.60 22.58
N PHE A 136 3.69 3.11 21.34
CA PHE A 136 4.14 1.77 21.00
C PHE A 136 5.28 1.84 20.00
N ARG A 137 6.36 1.12 20.28
CA ARG A 137 7.51 1.06 19.39
C ARG A 137 7.26 0.15 18.20
N THR A 138 6.46 -0.89 18.37
CA THR A 138 6.11 -1.87 17.32
C THR A 138 4.62 -2.16 17.33
N VAL A 139 4.10 -2.72 16.23
CA VAL A 139 2.71 -3.19 16.19
C VAL A 139 2.50 -4.39 17.13
N ASP A 140 3.53 -5.23 17.32
CA ASP A 140 3.45 -6.39 18.20
C ASP A 140 3.19 -5.99 19.66
N GLU A 141 3.77 -4.87 20.10
CA GLU A 141 3.49 -4.31 21.43
C GLU A 141 2.01 -3.92 21.57
N LEU A 142 1.42 -3.31 20.53
CA LEU A 142 -0.02 -2.99 20.50
C LEU A 142 -0.89 -4.27 20.45
N MET A 143 -0.45 -5.30 19.73
CA MET A 143 -1.14 -6.59 19.68
C MET A 143 -1.21 -7.28 21.04
N ALA A 144 -0.17 -7.11 21.87
CA ALA A 144 -0.08 -7.69 23.20
C ALA A 144 -0.92 -6.93 24.26
N VAL A 145 -1.47 -5.76 23.93
CA VAL A 145 -2.30 -4.97 24.85
C VAL A 145 -3.57 -5.73 25.22
N GLU A 146 -3.97 -5.67 26.48
CA GLU A 146 -5.21 -6.28 26.96
C GLU A 146 -6.44 -5.51 26.45
N ASP A 147 -7.57 -6.21 26.34
CA ASP A 147 -8.83 -5.62 25.93
C ASP A 147 -9.18 -4.45 26.86
N SER A 148 -9.72 -3.36 26.29
CA SER A 148 -10.11 -2.14 27.04
C SER A 148 -8.99 -1.40 27.80
N ALA A 149 -7.71 -1.76 27.63
CA ALA A 149 -6.60 -1.11 28.35
C ALA A 149 -6.24 0.31 27.84
N LEU A 150 -6.79 0.74 26.70
CA LEU A 150 -6.52 2.04 26.06
C LEU A 150 -7.72 2.99 26.04
N ILE A 151 -8.75 2.76 26.86
CA ILE A 151 -9.88 3.68 27.01
C ILE A 151 -9.41 5.11 27.30
N GLY A 152 -9.89 6.08 26.52
CA GLY A 152 -9.51 7.50 26.64
C GLY A 152 -8.08 7.81 26.17
N ARG A 153 -7.44 6.91 25.41
CA ARG A 153 -6.08 7.10 24.85
C ARG A 153 -6.11 7.03 23.33
N ILE A 154 -5.13 7.71 22.71
CA ILE A 154 -4.81 7.51 21.29
C ILE A 154 -3.62 6.56 21.21
N ALA A 155 -3.77 5.43 20.52
CA ALA A 155 -2.62 4.56 20.28
C ALA A 155 -1.69 5.20 19.24
N PHE A 156 -0.39 5.30 19.51
CA PHE A 156 0.60 5.73 18.54
C PHE A 156 1.61 4.61 18.28
N VAL A 157 1.59 4.03 17.07
CA VAL A 157 2.58 3.03 16.65
C VAL A 157 3.65 3.69 15.79
N ASP A 158 4.82 3.90 16.39
CA ASP A 158 5.93 4.60 15.76
C ASP A 158 6.68 3.72 14.75
N GLY A 159 7.06 2.50 15.10
CA GLY A 159 7.79 1.60 14.19
C GLY A 159 9.17 2.13 13.78
N ASP A 160 9.89 1.31 13.01
CA ASP A 160 11.17 1.71 12.43
C ASP A 160 10.96 2.50 11.14
N ALA A 161 11.86 3.46 10.91
CA ALA A 161 12.00 4.08 9.60
C ALA A 161 12.47 3.02 8.60
N ILE A 162 11.88 3.02 7.41
CA ILE A 162 12.23 2.04 6.38
C ILE A 162 13.53 2.50 5.71
N VAL A 163 14.47 1.56 5.55
CA VAL A 163 15.69 1.82 4.79
C VAL A 163 15.37 1.70 3.30
N PRO A 164 15.75 2.67 2.44
CA PRO A 164 15.59 2.55 1.00
C PRO A 164 16.24 1.26 0.47
N SER A 165 15.49 0.49 -0.30
CA SER A 165 15.97 -0.75 -0.91
C SER A 165 15.37 -0.92 -2.30
N GLN A 166 16.19 -1.36 -3.26
CA GLN A 166 15.73 -1.67 -4.63
C GLN A 166 14.68 -2.80 -4.65
N THR A 167 14.69 -3.69 -3.66
CA THR A 167 13.73 -4.79 -3.56
C THR A 167 12.47 -4.44 -2.77
N GLY A 168 12.39 -3.22 -2.22
CA GLY A 168 11.31 -2.84 -1.30
C GLY A 168 11.38 -3.55 0.06
N ALA A 169 12.53 -4.15 0.39
CA ALA A 169 12.75 -4.81 1.68
C ALA A 169 12.38 -3.90 2.85
N GLY A 170 11.72 -4.47 3.86
CA GLY A 170 11.22 -3.72 5.02
C GLY A 170 9.79 -3.20 4.87
N TYR A 171 9.29 -2.93 3.65
CA TYR A 171 7.92 -2.45 3.46
C TYR A 171 6.89 -3.42 4.04
N GLY A 172 6.98 -4.72 3.73
CA GLY A 172 6.01 -5.71 4.19
C GLY A 172 5.89 -5.81 5.71
N SER A 173 7.02 -5.76 6.43
CA SER A 173 7.05 -5.75 7.90
C SER A 173 6.50 -4.44 8.46
N ALA A 174 6.97 -3.30 7.95
CA ALA A 174 6.52 -1.99 8.38
C ALA A 174 5.02 -1.78 8.15
N ASN A 175 4.48 -2.34 7.06
CA ASN A 175 3.09 -2.21 6.65
C ASN A 175 2.10 -2.86 7.64
N GLN A 176 2.54 -3.76 8.53
CA GLN A 176 1.63 -4.42 9.48
C GLN A 176 0.94 -3.41 10.42
N ARG A 177 1.65 -2.38 10.90
CA ARG A 177 1.05 -1.31 11.71
C ARG A 177 -0.10 -0.59 10.98
N ARG A 178 0.03 -0.42 9.66
CA ARG A 178 -0.99 0.17 8.80
C ARG A 178 -2.14 -0.79 8.55
N ARG A 179 -1.84 -2.06 8.25
CA ARG A 179 -2.84 -3.04 7.80
C ARG A 179 -3.75 -3.53 8.93
N ILE A 180 -3.17 -3.87 10.08
CA ILE A 180 -3.89 -4.59 11.15
C ILE A 180 -3.86 -3.86 12.49
N GLY A 181 -3.05 -2.80 12.65
CA GLY A 181 -2.94 -2.10 13.93
C GLY A 181 -4.27 -1.61 14.48
N TRP A 182 -5.20 -1.20 13.60
CA TRP A 182 -6.51 -0.69 13.99
C TRP A 182 -7.34 -1.74 14.74
N GLN A 183 -7.26 -3.01 14.35
CA GLN A 183 -7.99 -4.12 14.97
C GLN A 183 -7.61 -4.24 16.46
N HIS A 184 -6.32 -4.11 16.74
CA HIS A 184 -5.79 -4.24 18.10
C HIS A 184 -6.01 -2.98 18.93
N ALA A 185 -5.89 -1.79 18.34
CA ALA A 185 -6.21 -0.54 19.01
C ALA A 185 -7.72 -0.44 19.36
N GLN A 186 -8.60 -0.86 18.46
CA GLN A 186 -10.05 -0.86 18.68
C GLN A 186 -10.45 -1.88 19.74
N ARG A 187 -9.91 -3.11 19.68
CA ARG A 187 -10.08 -4.12 20.75
C ARG A 187 -9.61 -3.61 22.12
N ALA A 188 -8.50 -2.87 22.15
CA ALA A 188 -7.99 -2.26 23.37
C ALA A 188 -8.80 -1.02 23.82
N GLY A 189 -9.81 -0.58 23.06
CA GLY A 189 -10.68 0.56 23.40
C GLY A 189 -10.03 1.92 23.17
N ALA A 190 -9.03 2.04 22.31
CA ALA A 190 -8.43 3.32 21.96
C ALA A 190 -9.43 4.22 21.22
N GLU A 191 -9.33 5.53 21.43
CA GLU A 191 -10.19 6.53 20.76
C GLU A 191 -9.79 6.71 19.29
N ALA A 192 -8.52 6.49 18.97
CA ALA A 192 -7.98 6.52 17.62
C ALA A 192 -6.65 5.77 17.55
N LEU A 193 -6.23 5.45 16.34
CA LEU A 193 -4.88 4.96 16.05
C LEU A 193 -4.13 5.95 15.17
N VAL A 194 -2.95 6.35 15.63
CA VAL A 194 -1.96 7.09 14.84
C VAL A 194 -0.78 6.16 14.55
N VAL A 195 -0.28 6.17 13.32
CA VAL A 195 0.89 5.39 12.92
C VAL A 195 1.92 6.27 12.23
N ARG A 196 3.21 5.94 12.36
CA ARG A 196 4.21 6.47 11.44
C ARG A 196 3.92 5.97 10.03
N SER A 197 4.03 6.88 9.06
CA SER A 197 3.99 6.56 7.63
C SER A 197 4.89 5.37 7.27
N VAL A 198 4.39 4.52 6.36
CA VAL A 198 5.15 3.40 5.82
C VAL A 198 5.92 3.92 4.61
N GLY A 199 7.08 4.51 4.86
CA GLY A 199 7.92 5.16 3.86
C GLY A 199 9.38 5.23 4.29
N SER A 200 10.27 5.31 3.30
CA SER A 200 11.71 5.48 3.48
C SER A 200 12.19 6.91 3.27
N ASP A 201 11.28 7.83 2.97
CA ASP A 201 11.55 9.24 2.80
C ASP A 201 11.63 9.97 4.15
N SER A 202 12.18 11.18 4.11
CA SER A 202 12.22 12.13 5.23
C SER A 202 11.44 13.41 4.90
N HIS A 203 10.50 13.34 3.96
CA HIS A 203 9.65 14.46 3.62
C HIS A 203 8.49 14.54 4.62
N ARG A 204 7.95 15.74 4.80
CA ARG A 204 6.78 15.96 5.66
C ARG A 204 5.48 15.57 4.93
N PHE A 205 5.44 14.34 4.42
CA PHE A 205 4.36 13.80 3.61
C PHE A 205 3.82 12.51 4.28
N PRO A 206 2.55 12.50 4.71
CA PRO A 206 1.96 11.31 5.32
C PRO A 206 1.54 10.28 4.27
N HIS A 207 1.82 9.01 4.51
CA HIS A 207 1.54 7.92 3.58
C HIS A 207 0.26 7.19 3.95
N THR A 208 -0.73 7.26 3.06
CA THR A 208 -1.96 6.48 3.17
C THR A 208 -1.75 5.02 2.73
N GLY A 209 -2.85 4.30 2.58
CA GLY A 209 -2.91 2.93 2.07
C GLY A 209 -4.07 2.19 2.70
N MET A 210 -4.56 1.18 2.01
CA MET A 210 -5.69 0.38 2.49
C MET A 210 -5.30 -0.42 3.74
N MET A 211 -6.19 -0.42 4.73
CA MET A 211 -6.15 -1.35 5.86
C MET A 211 -6.69 -2.72 5.45
N THR A 212 -6.58 -3.72 6.32
CA THR A 212 -7.29 -4.99 6.14
C THR A 212 -8.58 -4.95 6.93
N PRO A 213 -9.74 -5.34 6.36
CA PRO A 213 -10.94 -5.56 7.17
C PRO A 213 -10.72 -6.73 8.13
N ASP A 214 -11.40 -6.72 9.27
CA ASP A 214 -11.51 -7.88 10.14
C ASP A 214 -12.80 -8.63 9.80
N GLY A 215 -12.68 -9.70 8.99
CA GLY A 215 -13.82 -10.30 8.33
C GLY A 215 -14.51 -9.31 7.39
N THR A 216 -15.67 -8.80 7.80
CA THR A 216 -16.45 -7.77 7.10
C THR A 216 -16.38 -6.39 7.77
N GLU A 217 -15.72 -6.28 8.91
CA GLU A 217 -15.69 -5.06 9.72
C GLU A 217 -14.50 -4.17 9.34
N TRP A 218 -14.74 -2.86 9.46
CA TRP A 218 -13.76 -1.81 9.30
C TRP A 218 -13.68 -0.97 10.58
N ALA A 219 -12.64 -0.15 10.70
CA ALA A 219 -12.44 0.69 11.88
C ALA A 219 -13.63 1.63 12.10
N ASP A 220 -14.16 1.65 13.31
CA ASP A 220 -15.19 2.61 13.76
C ASP A 220 -14.59 3.91 14.31
N MET A 221 -13.28 3.91 14.57
CA MET A 221 -12.48 5.03 15.03
C MET A 221 -11.58 5.61 13.92
N PRO A 222 -11.07 6.84 14.07
CA PRO A 222 -10.05 7.39 13.18
C PRO A 222 -8.75 6.60 13.21
N VAL A 223 -8.22 6.32 12.02
CA VAL A 223 -6.91 5.72 11.82
C VAL A 223 -6.08 6.58 10.88
N ILE A 224 -5.00 7.16 11.41
CA ILE A 224 -4.23 8.22 10.75
C ILE A 224 -2.76 7.82 10.64
N ALA A 225 -2.16 8.01 9.48
CA ALA A 225 -0.70 8.04 9.34
C ALA A 225 -0.18 9.47 9.47
N VAL A 226 0.84 9.69 10.28
CA VAL A 226 1.60 10.96 10.32
C VAL A 226 2.88 10.85 9.51
N SER A 227 3.36 11.99 8.99
CA SER A 227 4.63 12.05 8.25
C SER A 227 5.82 11.51 9.07
N ASN A 228 6.86 11.02 8.40
CA ASN A 228 8.06 10.52 9.08
C ASN A 228 8.70 11.57 10.00
N PRO A 229 8.90 12.84 9.59
CA PRO A 229 9.43 13.89 10.47
C PRO A 229 8.55 14.19 11.69
N ASP A 230 7.22 14.12 11.56
CA ASP A 230 6.31 14.31 12.70
C ASP A 230 6.38 13.12 13.66
N ALA A 231 6.46 11.89 13.16
CA ALA A 231 6.69 10.71 14.00
C ALA A 231 8.04 10.80 14.74
N ASP A 232 9.11 11.29 14.08
CA ASP A 232 10.39 11.55 14.73
C ASP A 232 10.28 12.61 15.81
N HIS A 233 9.46 13.65 15.59
CA HIS A 233 9.20 14.67 16.60
C HIS A 233 8.51 14.08 17.83
N LEU A 234 7.44 13.30 17.65
CA LEU A 234 6.74 12.61 18.72
C LEU A 234 7.68 11.65 19.49
N ARG A 235 8.50 10.88 18.77
CA ARG A 235 9.53 10.01 19.37
C ARG A 235 10.49 10.78 20.27
N ARG A 236 11.02 11.92 19.81
CA ARG A 236 11.96 12.73 20.61
C ARG A 236 11.31 13.25 21.90
N LEU A 237 10.05 13.68 21.82
CA LEU A 237 9.31 14.17 22.98
C LEU A 237 9.03 13.04 23.99
N TYR A 238 8.65 11.87 23.50
CA TYR A 238 8.42 10.68 24.34
C TYR A 238 9.72 10.25 25.03
N ALA A 239 10.83 10.18 24.29
CA ALA A 239 12.15 9.85 24.85
C ALA A 239 12.65 10.88 25.89
N ALA A 240 12.20 12.13 25.79
CA ALA A 240 12.45 13.17 26.78
C ALA A 240 11.50 13.14 27.99
N GLY A 241 10.61 12.14 28.09
CA GLY A 241 9.69 11.94 29.21
C GLY A 241 8.48 12.87 29.20
N ASN A 242 8.12 13.46 28.06
CA ASN A 242 6.95 14.33 27.97
C ASN A 242 5.67 13.50 27.83
N SER A 243 4.60 13.96 28.49
CA SER A 243 3.24 13.58 28.14
C SER A 243 2.85 14.27 26.83
N ILE A 244 2.35 13.50 25.87
CA ILE A 244 1.99 13.98 24.53
C ILE A 244 0.50 13.81 24.34
N ARG A 245 -0.19 14.90 23.97
CA ARG A 245 -1.62 14.89 23.65
C ARG A 245 -1.84 15.27 22.20
N LEU A 246 -2.78 14.61 21.56
CA LEU A 246 -3.19 14.87 20.18
C LEU A 246 -4.68 15.21 20.16
N ASP A 247 -5.01 16.22 19.38
CA ASP A 247 -6.36 16.58 18.93
C ASP A 247 -6.45 16.22 17.45
N LEU A 248 -7.44 15.42 17.07
CA LEU A 248 -7.63 15.01 15.67
C LEU A 248 -9.10 15.00 15.24
N HIS A 249 -9.29 15.33 13.97
CA HIS A 249 -10.56 15.25 13.29
C HIS A 249 -10.39 14.50 11.97
N SER A 250 -11.35 13.64 11.62
CA SER A 250 -11.40 12.93 10.34
C SER A 250 -12.86 12.76 9.92
N SER A 251 -13.20 13.10 8.68
CA SER A 251 -14.51 12.80 8.08
C SER A 251 -14.50 11.60 7.14
N ALA A 252 -13.39 10.84 7.13
CA ALA A 252 -13.23 9.62 6.35
C ALA A 252 -14.37 8.62 6.59
N GLY A 253 -14.77 7.89 5.56
CA GLY A 253 -15.71 6.78 5.75
C GLY A 253 -16.30 6.22 4.47
N TRP A 254 -17.08 5.17 4.65
CA TRP A 254 -17.83 4.49 3.60
C TRP A 254 -19.06 5.31 3.20
N ARG A 255 -19.36 5.35 1.90
CA ARG A 255 -20.43 6.16 1.28
C ARG A 255 -21.45 5.32 0.53
N GLY A 256 -21.56 4.04 0.90
CA GLY A 256 -22.37 3.05 0.20
C GLY A 256 -21.59 2.40 -0.93
N GLU A 257 -22.30 1.97 -1.97
CA GLU A 257 -21.69 1.34 -3.13
C GLU A 257 -21.47 2.33 -4.27
N SER A 258 -20.44 2.09 -5.07
CA SER A 258 -20.17 2.80 -6.31
C SER A 258 -19.84 1.81 -7.42
N ARG A 259 -20.21 2.19 -8.65
CA ARG A 259 -19.95 1.40 -9.85
C ARG A 259 -18.53 1.67 -10.35
N THR A 260 -17.72 0.62 -10.37
CA THR A 260 -16.39 0.59 -10.95
C THR A 260 -16.35 -0.27 -12.23
N GLY A 261 -15.17 -0.53 -12.78
CA GLY A 261 -15.00 -1.51 -13.85
C GLY A 261 -13.54 -1.73 -14.26
N ASN A 262 -13.27 -2.91 -14.83
CA ASN A 262 -11.99 -3.19 -15.45
C ASN A 262 -12.01 -2.71 -16.91
N VAL A 263 -10.96 -2.02 -17.34
CA VAL A 263 -10.74 -1.72 -18.76
C VAL A 263 -9.93 -2.85 -19.37
N VAL A 264 -10.46 -3.50 -20.40
CA VAL A 264 -9.85 -4.65 -21.08
C VAL A 264 -9.55 -4.27 -22.53
N LEU A 265 -8.28 -4.40 -22.92
CA LEU A 265 -7.75 -4.13 -24.25
C LEU A 265 -7.14 -5.42 -24.82
N ASP A 266 -7.70 -5.98 -25.88
CA ASP A 266 -7.26 -7.27 -26.43
C ASP A 266 -6.59 -7.13 -27.80
N LEU A 267 -5.51 -7.90 -27.99
CA LEU A 267 -4.97 -8.27 -29.28
C LEU A 267 -5.35 -9.73 -29.55
N ILE A 268 -6.23 -9.98 -30.52
CA ILE A 268 -6.81 -11.29 -30.78
C ILE A 268 -5.80 -12.12 -31.59
N GLY A 269 -5.41 -13.27 -31.02
CA GLY A 269 -4.53 -14.23 -31.68
C GLY A 269 -5.12 -14.80 -32.97
N ARG A 270 -4.25 -15.29 -33.85
CA ARG A 270 -4.61 -15.97 -35.10
C ARG A 270 -4.51 -17.48 -34.98
#